data_AF-A0A354HV44-F1
#
_entry.id   AF-A0A354HV44-F1
#
_cell.length_a   1.000
_cell.length_b   1.000
_cell.length_c   1.000
_cell.angle_alpha   90.00
_cell.angle_beta   90.00
_cell.angle_gamma   90.00
#
_symmetry.space_group_name_H-M   'P 1'
#
loop_
_entity.id
_entity.type
_entity.pdbx_description
1 polymer ?
#
loop_
_entity_poly.entity_id
_entity_poly.type
_entity_poly.pdbx_seq_one_letter_code
_entity_poly.pdbx_strand_id
1 'polypeptide(L)'
;MQVDTTKRDVENIPLKKDIEQYLQNEVLPYVPDAFADRSKDKIGYEIAFNRYFYKYVPPRSSAEIKAEILANEKSVADVLKVVLQDD
;
A
#
# COMPACT_ATOMS: atom_id res chain seq x y z
N MET A 1 32.96 -10.37 14.12
CA MET A 1 32.28 -9.79 12.95
C MET A 1 31.16 -8.89 13.48
N GLN A 2 31.16 -7.60 13.14
CA GLN A 2 30.15 -6.66 13.63
C GLN A 2 29.05 -6.53 12.58
N VAL A 3 27.80 -6.78 12.97
CA VAL A 3 26.64 -6.73 12.05
C VAL A 3 26.15 -5.29 11.97
N ASP A 4 26.16 -4.72 10.76
CA ASP A 4 25.54 -3.43 10.49
C ASP A 4 24.02 -3.59 10.40
N THR A 5 23.30 -3.02 11.36
CA THR A 5 21.85 -3.16 11.45
C THR A 5 21.09 -2.42 10.35
N THR A 6 21.73 -1.45 9.69
CA THR A 6 21.13 -0.66 8.60
C THR A 6 21.05 -1.39 7.27
N LYS A 7 21.82 -2.48 7.12
CA LYS A 7 21.90 -3.30 5.89
C LYS A 7 21.03 -4.57 5.93
N ARG A 8 20.09 -4.65 6.89
CA ARG A 8 19.20 -5.82 7.00
C ARG A 8 18.16 -5.80 5.90
N ASP A 9 17.95 -6.96 5.30
CA ASP A 9 16.90 -7.17 4.30
C ASP A 9 16.09 -8.45 4.62
N VAL A 10 14.98 -8.63 3.91
CA VAL A 10 14.04 -9.76 4.07
C VAL A 10 13.75 -10.37 2.71
N GLU A 11 14.00 -11.67 2.58
CA GLU A 11 13.68 -12.46 1.40
C GLU A 11 12.33 -13.17 1.54
N ASN A 12 11.48 -13.07 0.51
CA ASN A 12 10.23 -13.81 0.42
C ASN A 12 10.43 -15.08 -0.41
N ILE A 13 10.56 -16.22 0.26
CA ILE A 13 10.85 -17.50 -0.38
C ILE A 13 9.55 -18.32 -0.51
N PRO A 14 9.21 -18.83 -1.71
CA PRO A 14 8.08 -19.74 -1.88
C PRO A 14 8.15 -20.93 -0.93
N LEU A 15 7.04 -21.25 -0.25
CA LEU A 15 6.99 -22.28 0.79
C LEU A 15 7.54 -23.66 0.38
N LYS A 16 7.45 -24.00 -0.91
CA LYS A 16 7.90 -25.30 -1.46
C LYS A 16 9.34 -25.30 -1.95
N LYS A 17 10.06 -24.17 -1.89
CA LYS A 17 11.48 -24.11 -2.25
C LYS A 17 12.35 -24.38 -1.02
N ASP A 18 13.47 -25.05 -1.25
CA ASP A 18 14.52 -25.16 -0.24
C ASP A 18 15.17 -23.79 -0.01
N ILE A 19 15.27 -23.39 1.25
CA ILE A 19 15.75 -22.05 1.62
C ILE A 19 17.25 -21.91 1.36
N GLU A 20 18.02 -22.95 1.64
CA GLU A 20 19.48 -22.90 1.48
C GLU A 20 19.85 -22.82 -0.01
N GLN A 21 19.21 -23.63 -0.83
CA GLN A 21 19.37 -23.57 -2.28
C GLN A 21 18.95 -22.20 -2.86
N TYR A 22 17.90 -21.59 -2.32
CA TYR A 22 17.49 -20.23 -2.73
C TYR A 22 18.57 -19.20 -2.38
N LEU A 23 19.09 -19.20 -1.15
CA LEU A 23 20.13 -18.27 -0.74
C LEU A 23 21.41 -18.42 -1.59
N GLN A 24 21.80 -19.65 -1.91
CA GLN A 24 22.96 -19.93 -2.75
C GLN A 24 22.81 -19.42 -4.19
N ASN A 25 21.62 -19.49 -4.75
CA ASN A 25 21.39 -19.12 -6.15
C ASN A 25 21.02 -17.64 -6.33
N GLU A 26 20.32 -17.06 -5.36
CA GLU A 26 19.67 -15.75 -5.52
C GLU A 26 20.27 -14.66 -4.62
N VAL A 27 20.96 -15.01 -3.53
CA VAL A 27 21.51 -14.02 -2.57
C VAL A 27 23.04 -14.00 -2.61
N LEU A 28 23.70 -15.11 -2.31
CA LEU A 28 25.16 -15.19 -2.18
C LEU A 28 25.94 -14.79 -3.45
N PRO A 29 25.44 -14.95 -4.69
CA PRO A 29 26.14 -14.47 -5.88
C PRO A 29 26.26 -12.93 -5.93
N TYR A 30 25.33 -12.21 -5.29
CA TYR A 30 25.28 -10.75 -5.29
C TYR A 30 25.79 -10.14 -3.99
N VAL A 31 25.59 -10.84 -2.86
CA VAL A 31 26.03 -10.40 -1.53
C VAL A 31 26.75 -11.57 -0.83
N PRO A 32 28.04 -11.79 -1.10
CA PRO A 32 28.77 -12.97 -0.62
C PRO A 32 28.94 -13.06 0.90
N ASP A 33 28.86 -11.93 1.60
CA ASP A 33 28.93 -11.83 3.06
C ASP A 33 27.56 -11.90 3.75
N ALA A 34 26.48 -12.10 2.99
CA ALA A 34 25.15 -12.28 3.54
C ALA A 34 25.06 -13.58 4.35
N PHE A 35 24.26 -13.53 5.41
CA PHE A 35 23.93 -14.70 6.22
C PHE A 35 22.48 -14.58 6.70
N ALA A 36 21.78 -15.71 6.73
CA ALA A 36 20.39 -15.77 7.18
C ALA A 36 20.32 -15.97 8.70
N ASP A 37 19.64 -15.06 9.40
CA ASP A 37 19.29 -15.23 10.81
C ASP A 37 18.02 -16.07 10.96
N ARG A 38 18.21 -17.39 11.05
CA ARG A 38 17.11 -18.39 11.09
C ARG A 38 16.15 -18.22 12.26
N SER A 39 16.55 -17.49 13.31
CA SER A 39 15.66 -17.19 14.46
C SER A 39 14.49 -16.27 14.09
N LYS A 40 14.59 -15.57 12.96
CA LYS A 40 13.58 -14.62 12.47
C LYS A 40 12.71 -15.16 11.35
N ASP A 41 12.89 -16.43 10.98
CA ASP A 41 12.09 -17.07 9.93
C ASP A 41 10.61 -17.06 10.32
N LYS A 42 9.76 -16.70 9.35
CA LYS A 42 8.31 -16.71 9.50
C LYS A 42 7.69 -17.47 8.34
N ILE A 43 6.84 -18.44 8.67
CA ILE A 43 5.99 -19.12 7.69
C ILE A 43 4.66 -18.40 7.65
N GLY A 44 4.28 -17.92 6.46
CA GLY A 44 3.03 -17.21 6.25
C GLY A 44 2.50 -17.42 4.84
N TYR A 45 1.24 -17.04 4.66
CA TYR A 45 0.58 -17.00 3.36
C TYR A 45 0.20 -15.56 3.05
N GLU A 46 0.50 -15.12 1.83
CA GLU A 46 0.02 -13.84 1.34
C GLU A 46 -1.30 -14.04 0.60
N ILE A 47 -2.32 -13.30 1.02
CA ILE A 47 -3.57 -13.19 0.28
C ILE A 47 -3.51 -11.85 -0.45
N ALA A 48 -3.39 -11.89 -1.77
CA ALA A 48 -3.43 -10.70 -2.61
C ALA A 48 -4.86 -10.11 -2.58
N PHE A 49 -5.17 -9.30 -1.57
CA PHE A 49 -6.52 -8.79 -1.34
C PHE A 49 -7.09 -8.07 -2.56
N ASN A 50 -6.29 -7.21 -3.19
CA ASN A 50 -6.68 -6.50 -4.40
C ASN A 50 -6.92 -7.42 -5.61
N ARG A 51 -6.31 -8.61 -5.64
CA ARG A 51 -6.53 -9.55 -6.75
C ARG A 51 -7.86 -10.28 -6.59
N TYR A 52 -8.19 -10.70 -5.37
CA TYR A 52 -9.33 -11.59 -5.10
C TYR A 52 -10.59 -10.87 -4.63
N PHE A 53 -10.44 -9.73 -3.95
CA PHE A 53 -11.55 -9.02 -3.30
C PHE A 53 -11.77 -7.63 -3.86
N TYR A 54 -11.00 -7.21 -4.88
CA TYR A 54 -11.25 -5.93 -5.51
C TYR A 54 -12.57 -5.96 -6.27
N LYS A 55 -13.49 -5.10 -5.84
CA LYS A 55 -14.72 -4.79 -6.55
C LYS A 55 -14.54 -3.44 -7.22
N TYR A 56 -14.54 -3.43 -8.55
CA TYR A 56 -14.52 -2.17 -9.29
C TYR A 56 -15.71 -1.31 -8.91
N VAL A 57 -15.44 -0.07 -8.51
CA VAL A 57 -16.46 0.95 -8.27
C VAL A 57 -16.29 1.99 -9.38
N PRO A 58 -17.27 2.11 -10.31
CA PRO A 58 -17.20 3.14 -11.33
C PRO A 58 -17.19 4.53 -10.67
N PRO A 59 -16.46 5.50 -11.23
CA PRO A 59 -16.57 6.88 -10.81
C PRO A 59 -18.02 7.38 -10.90
N ARG A 60 -18.40 8.29 -10.00
CA ARG A 60 -19.70 8.98 -10.07
C ARG A 60 -19.83 9.72 -11.40
N SER A 61 -21.06 9.89 -11.88
CA SER A 61 -21.28 10.56 -13.17
C SER A 61 -20.90 12.05 -13.08
N SER A 62 -20.40 12.61 -14.18
CA SER A 62 -20.09 14.05 -14.25
C SER A 62 -21.34 14.92 -14.05
N ALA A 63 -22.52 14.41 -14.41
CA ALA A 63 -23.79 15.11 -14.24
C ALA A 63 -24.16 15.24 -12.75
N GLU A 64 -24.01 14.17 -11.96
CA GLU A 64 -24.22 14.20 -10.50
C GLU A 64 -23.23 15.14 -9.82
N ILE A 65 -21.95 15.06 -10.18
CA ILE A 65 -20.90 15.94 -9.64
C ILE A 65 -21.23 17.41 -9.94
N LYS A 66 -21.65 17.72 -11.17
CA LYS A 66 -22.06 19.08 -11.55
C LYS A 66 -23.27 19.56 -10.75
N ALA A 67 -24.27 18.71 -10.55
CA ALA A 67 -25.46 19.06 -9.78
C ALA A 67 -25.12 19.35 -8.31
N GLU A 68 -24.26 18.53 -7.70
CA GLU A 68 -23.76 18.76 -6.33
C GLU A 68 -23.00 20.07 -6.21
N ILE A 69 -22.11 20.38 -7.16
CA ILE A 69 -21.35 21.65 -7.18
C ILE A 69 -22.31 22.84 -7.21
N LEU A 70 -23.29 22.85 -8.12
CA LEU A 70 -24.26 23.95 -8.24
C LEU A 70 -25.13 24.10 -6.98
N ALA A 71 -25.51 22.98 -6.35
CA ALA A 71 -26.25 23.01 -5.10
C ALA A 71 -25.42 23.61 -3.95
N ASN A 72 -24.14 23.23 -3.87
CA ASN A 72 -23.21 23.77 -2.88
C ASN A 72 -22.96 25.27 -3.12
N GLU A 73 -22.74 25.70 -4.36
CA GLU A 73 -22.58 27.12 -4.72
C GLU A 73 -23.79 27.95 -4.29
N LYS A 74 -25.00 27.43 -4.54
CA LYS A 74 -26.24 28.08 -4.10
C LYS A 74 -26.32 28.18 -2.58
N SER A 75 -26.02 27.09 -1.87
CA SER A 75 -26.03 27.08 -0.40
C SER A 75 -25.05 28.10 0.18
N VAL A 76 -23.84 28.20 -0.39
CA VAL A 76 -22.84 29.19 0.02
C VAL A 76 -23.33 30.61 -0.25
N ALA A 77 -23.91 30.87 -1.43
CA ALA A 77 -24.45 32.18 -1.77
C ALA A 77 -25.61 32.61 -0.84
N ASP A 78 -26.47 31.67 -0.44
CA ASP A 78 -27.58 31.95 0.46
C ASP A 78 -27.10 32.25 1.89
N VAL A 79 -26.10 31.51 2.40
CA VAL A 79 -25.47 31.81 3.69
C VAL A 79 -24.78 33.18 3.68
N LEU A 80 -24.05 33.50 2.61
CA LEU A 80 -23.40 34.80 2.46
C LEU A 80 -24.40 35.96 2.49
N LYS A 81 -25.58 35.81 1.87
CA LYS A 81 -26.62 36.84 1.91
C LYS A 81 -27.11 37.10 3.33
N VAL A 82 -27.32 36.06 4.13
CA VAL A 82 -27.77 36.22 5.52
C VAL A 82 -26.72 36.99 6.31
N VAL A 83 -25.44 36.57 6.24
CA VAL A 83 -24.35 37.22 6.97
C VAL A 83 -24.15 38.68 6.55
N LEU A 84 -24.30 39.00 5.27
CA LEU A 84 -24.14 40.36 4.73
C LEU A 84 -25.39 41.25 4.91
N GLN A 85 -26.52 40.69 5.34
CA GLN A 85 -27.77 41.42 5.60
C GLN A 85 -27.99 41.71 7.10
N ASP A 86 -27.14 41.20 7.99
CA ASP A 86 -27.20 41.38 9.44
C ASP A 86 -26.40 42.61 9.96
N ASP A 87 -26.09 43.61 9.10
CA ASP A 87 -25.48 44.91 9.46
C ASP A 87 -26.48 46.08 9.42
#